data_AF-A0A932REI9-F1
#
_entry.id   AF-A0A932REI9-F1
#
_cell.length_a   1.000
_cell.length_b   1.000
_cell.length_c   1.000
_cell.angle_alpha   90.00
_cell.angle_beta   90.00
_cell.angle_gamma   90.00
#
_symmetry.space_group_name_H-M   'P 1'
#
loop_
_entity.id
_entity.type
_entity.pdbx_description
1 polymer ?
#
loop_
_entity_poly.entity_id
_entity_poly.type
_entity_poly.pdbx_seq_one_letter_code
_entity_poly.pdbx_strand_id
1 'polypeptide(L)'
;MVVRVKYWLAFLLRKSGILFLARRRPFGGVTILCYHRVFNDPRSMRDYCFPGMAISRKMFDAQMACLAKYYHVVCLSHAVECLKSGRSLPVGAVVITFDDGYMDNYLYAYPVLQKYELPATFFLVSEFMGGKSLLWFDRIARLLDCAEAGPALPALFRTHLPAALSERASALMAAHAASRPQKISAVVGLLKGAPAAAVAGLVEALAKQFPAAAESAGADGGMSWEMLREMTRNGMDVGSHTQTHTILTGLPADRVEHEIGESKRQLEQQLSTTVRWFCYPNGNFDDRIWKNLARHGFWAACALRYGSNKSANDLTALRRININEAFSADLFGDFSENVFMAELAGLFDWVLLRRFRRGSPSYK
;
A
#
# COMPACT_ATOMS: atom_id res chain seq x y z
N MET A 1 18.75 -7.10 15.01
CA MET A 1 19.81 -7.81 14.24
C MET A 1 19.81 -7.46 12.75
N VAL A 2 18.67 -7.53 12.05
CA VAL A 2 18.60 -7.27 10.59
C VAL A 2 18.97 -5.84 10.19
N VAL A 3 18.44 -4.82 10.87
CA VAL A 3 18.75 -3.40 10.59
C VAL A 3 20.26 -3.13 10.70
N ARG A 4 20.91 -3.67 11.74
CA ARG A 4 22.36 -3.56 11.94
C ARG A 4 23.17 -4.14 10.79
N VAL A 5 22.79 -5.33 10.32
CA VAL A 5 23.47 -5.98 9.19
C VAL A 5 23.28 -5.19 7.90
N LYS A 6 22.04 -4.76 7.61
CA LYS A 6 21.74 -3.95 6.42
C LYS A 6 22.54 -2.65 6.42
N TYR A 7 22.57 -1.94 7.54
CA TYR A 7 23.29 -0.67 7.67
C TYR A 7 24.78 -0.80 7.38
N TRP A 8 25.48 -1.73 8.06
CA TRP A 8 26.92 -1.91 7.86
C TRP A 8 27.25 -2.42 6.45
N LEU A 9 26.42 -3.30 5.89
CA LEU A 9 26.56 -3.74 4.51
C LEU A 9 26.39 -2.58 3.53
N ALA A 10 25.36 -1.73 3.72
CA ALA A 10 25.15 -0.54 2.90
C ALA A 10 26.33 0.42 2.97
N PHE A 11 26.88 0.61 4.16
CA PHE A 11 28.06 1.46 4.39
C PHE A 11 29.29 0.93 3.63
N LEU A 12 29.56 -0.38 3.71
CA LEU A 12 30.66 -1.02 2.97
C LEU A 12 30.45 -0.92 1.45
N LEU A 13 29.23 -1.14 0.97
CA LEU A 13 28.87 -1.01 -0.46
C LEU A 13 29.03 0.42 -0.98
N ARG A 14 28.76 1.44 -0.15
CA ARG A 14 29.04 2.84 -0.48
C ARG A 14 30.54 3.09 -0.58
N LYS A 15 31.32 2.64 0.42
CA LYS A 15 32.77 2.86 0.48
C LYS A 15 33.54 2.18 -0.66
N SER A 16 33.05 1.04 -1.14
CA SER A 16 33.64 0.35 -2.30
C SER A 16 33.23 0.92 -3.65
N GLY A 17 32.30 1.89 -3.70
CA GLY A 17 31.74 2.43 -4.94
C GLY A 17 30.72 1.52 -5.63
N ILE A 18 30.51 0.29 -5.14
CA ILE A 18 29.56 -0.69 -5.70
C ILE A 18 28.15 -0.11 -5.73
N LEU A 19 27.74 0.64 -4.70
CA LEU A 19 26.41 1.26 -4.64
C LEU A 19 26.17 2.24 -5.81
N PHE A 20 27.18 3.00 -6.19
CA PHE A 20 27.11 3.97 -7.28
C PHE A 20 27.11 3.31 -8.67
N LEU A 21 27.69 2.12 -8.78
CA LEU A 21 27.62 1.29 -9.98
C LEU A 21 26.29 0.55 -10.06
N ALA A 22 25.81 0.00 -8.95
CA ALA A 22 24.56 -0.75 -8.87
C ALA A 22 23.34 0.11 -9.20
N ARG A 23 23.31 1.38 -8.79
CA ARG A 23 22.24 2.32 -9.20
C ARG A 23 22.22 2.59 -10.72
N ARG A 24 23.36 2.43 -11.41
CA ARG A 24 23.47 2.57 -12.88
C ARG A 24 23.05 1.30 -13.63
N ARG A 25 22.76 0.23 -12.90
CA ARG A 25 22.22 -1.03 -13.42
C ARG A 25 21.13 -1.54 -12.47
N PRO A 26 20.00 -0.82 -12.29
CA PRO A 26 18.84 -1.47 -11.69
C PRO A 26 18.52 -2.69 -12.54
N PHE A 27 18.04 -3.77 -11.93
CA PHE A 27 17.60 -5.02 -12.57
C PHE A 27 16.88 -4.80 -13.92
N GLY A 28 17.63 -4.67 -15.02
CA GLY A 28 17.22 -3.99 -16.27
C GLY A 28 15.71 -3.77 -16.43
N GLY A 29 15.23 -2.56 -16.13
CA GLY A 29 13.80 -2.28 -16.04
C GLY A 29 13.47 -1.07 -15.16
N VAL A 30 12.19 -0.93 -14.80
CA VAL A 30 11.68 0.12 -13.89
C VAL A 30 11.36 -0.47 -12.51
N THR A 31 11.73 0.27 -11.46
CA THR A 31 11.34 -0.02 -10.08
C THR A 31 10.11 0.79 -9.73
N ILE A 32 9.10 0.18 -9.11
CA ILE A 32 7.88 0.88 -8.71
C ILE A 32 7.79 0.83 -7.19
N LEU A 33 7.68 1.99 -6.55
CA LEU A 33 7.55 2.14 -5.10
C LEU A 33 6.07 2.26 -4.73
N CYS A 34 5.66 1.55 -3.70
CA CYS A 34 4.30 1.59 -3.16
C CYS A 34 4.33 2.21 -1.76
N TYR A 35 3.67 3.36 -1.63
CA TYR A 35 3.39 4.06 -0.38
C TYR A 35 1.89 3.96 -0.06
N HIS A 36 1.50 4.19 1.18
CA HIS A 36 0.08 4.21 1.58
C HIS A 36 -0.21 5.47 2.41
N ARG A 37 0.35 5.56 3.63
CA ARG A 37 0.11 6.66 4.57
C ARG A 37 1.38 7.48 4.80
N VAL A 38 1.28 8.80 4.75
CA VAL A 38 2.39 9.70 5.11
C VAL A 38 1.98 10.58 6.28
N PHE A 39 2.45 10.29 7.50
CA PHE A 39 2.08 11.05 8.69
C PHE A 39 3.02 12.24 8.93
N ASN A 40 2.53 13.30 9.58
CA ASN A 40 3.34 14.49 9.86
C ASN A 40 4.64 14.17 10.62
N ASP A 41 4.53 13.33 11.65
CA ASP A 41 5.66 12.88 12.47
C ASP A 41 5.47 11.42 12.91
N PRO A 42 6.55 10.70 13.30
CA PRO A 42 6.46 9.30 13.71
C PRO A 42 5.52 9.03 14.89
N ARG A 43 5.29 9.99 15.79
CA ARG A 43 4.37 9.83 16.95
C ARG A 43 2.92 10.00 16.54
N SER A 44 2.66 10.68 15.43
CA SER A 44 1.34 10.79 14.81
C SER A 44 0.94 9.53 14.04
N MET A 45 1.85 8.57 13.85
CA MET A 45 1.48 7.25 13.34
C MET A 45 0.59 6.58 14.37
N ARG A 46 -0.69 6.44 14.03
CA ARG A 46 -1.66 5.81 14.93
C ARG A 46 -1.23 4.37 15.17
N ASP A 47 -1.32 3.92 16.41
CA ASP A 47 -0.84 2.60 16.78
C ASP A 47 -1.54 1.48 15.99
N TYR A 48 -2.83 1.65 15.65
CA TYR A 48 -3.59 0.70 14.84
C TYR A 48 -3.30 0.80 13.33
N CYS A 49 -2.54 1.80 12.87
CA CYS A 49 -2.10 1.86 11.48
C CYS A 49 -1.16 0.67 11.23
N PHE A 50 -1.44 -0.12 10.20
CA PHE A 50 -0.64 -1.28 9.88
C PHE A 50 0.82 -0.86 9.71
N PRO A 51 1.77 -1.39 10.51
CA PRO A 51 3.15 -0.90 10.53
C PRO A 51 3.85 -0.96 9.16
N GLY A 52 3.34 -1.80 8.26
CA GLY A 52 3.82 -1.92 6.88
C GLY A 52 3.34 -0.82 5.92
N MET A 53 2.47 0.10 6.34
CA MET A 53 1.81 1.09 5.48
C MET A 53 2.13 2.55 5.83
N ALA A 54 2.84 2.79 6.93
CA ALA A 54 3.11 4.12 7.45
C ALA A 54 4.56 4.57 7.21
N ILE A 55 4.72 5.84 6.85
CA ILE A 55 6.00 6.55 6.82
C ILE A 55 5.79 7.97 7.36
N SER A 56 6.80 8.54 7.99
CA SER A 56 6.80 9.93 8.45
C SER A 56 7.12 10.87 7.30
N ARG A 57 6.59 12.09 7.35
CA ARG A 57 6.89 13.14 6.36
C ARG A 57 8.38 13.42 6.28
N LYS A 58 9.09 13.38 7.42
CA LYS A 58 10.56 13.52 7.48
C LYS A 58 11.26 12.44 6.64
N MET A 59 10.90 11.17 6.85
CA MET A 59 11.49 10.05 6.12
C MET A 59 11.11 10.10 4.63
N PHE A 60 9.84 10.42 4.32
CA PHE A 60 9.36 10.57 2.96
C PHE A 60 10.08 11.70 2.20
N ASP A 61 10.21 12.89 2.79
CA ASP A 61 10.95 14.02 2.21
C ASP A 61 12.40 13.64 1.89
N ALA A 62 13.08 12.96 2.81
CA ALA A 62 14.45 12.51 2.61
C ALA A 62 14.58 11.45 1.49
N GLN A 63 13.61 10.52 1.39
CA GLN A 63 13.55 9.58 0.27
C GLN A 63 13.34 10.29 -1.06
N MET A 64 12.41 11.25 -1.13
CA MET A 64 12.13 12.03 -2.36
C MET A 64 13.34 12.85 -2.78
N ALA A 65 14.03 13.50 -1.84
CA ALA A 65 15.28 14.20 -2.10
C ALA A 65 16.35 13.28 -2.70
N CYS A 66 16.48 12.06 -2.17
CA CYS A 66 17.41 11.06 -2.68
C CYS A 66 17.03 10.59 -4.09
N LEU A 67 15.74 10.36 -4.36
CA LEU A 67 15.25 9.99 -5.69
C LEU A 67 15.53 11.10 -6.71
N ALA A 68 15.16 12.35 -6.40
CA ALA A 68 15.40 13.51 -7.25
C ALA A 68 16.89 13.71 -7.57
N LYS A 69 17.77 13.39 -6.62
CA LYS A 69 19.23 13.57 -6.79
C LYS A 69 19.91 12.48 -7.63
N TYR A 70 19.42 11.23 -7.58
CA TYR A 70 20.19 10.09 -8.11
C TYR A 70 19.43 9.16 -9.06
N TYR A 71 18.12 9.30 -9.18
CA TYR A 71 17.25 8.43 -9.98
C TYR A 71 16.46 9.25 -10.99
N HIS A 72 15.92 8.56 -12.00
CA HIS A 72 15.01 9.16 -12.98
C HIS A 72 13.59 8.78 -12.60
N VAL A 73 12.91 9.65 -11.86
CA VAL A 73 11.50 9.43 -11.54
C VAL A 73 10.66 9.70 -12.78
N VAL A 74 9.88 8.71 -13.21
CA VAL A 74 9.04 8.79 -14.41
C VAL A 74 7.58 8.51 -14.07
N CYS A 75 6.66 9.05 -14.87
CA CYS A 75 5.24 8.72 -14.76
C CYS A 75 5.01 7.23 -15.05
N LEU A 76 3.99 6.65 -14.42
CA LEU A 76 3.59 5.26 -14.67
C LEU A 76 3.22 5.04 -16.15
N SER A 77 2.57 6.01 -16.79
CA SER A 77 2.24 5.99 -18.22
C SER A 77 3.48 5.75 -19.10
N HIS A 78 4.52 6.56 -18.92
CA HIS A 78 5.77 6.44 -19.66
C HIS A 78 6.45 5.08 -19.39
N ALA A 79 6.44 4.63 -18.13
CA ALA A 79 6.97 3.32 -17.77
C ALA A 79 6.25 2.18 -18.50
N VAL A 80 4.91 2.17 -18.46
CA VAL A 80 4.06 1.18 -19.13
C VAL A 80 4.24 1.21 -20.65
N GLU A 81 4.30 2.40 -21.26
CA GLU A 81 4.53 2.54 -22.70
C GLU A 81 5.87 1.95 -23.14
N CYS A 82 6.95 2.23 -22.41
CA CYS A 82 8.26 1.67 -22.73
C CYS A 82 8.30 0.15 -22.58
N LEU A 83 7.71 -0.39 -21.50
CA LEU A 83 7.58 -1.83 -21.28
C LEU A 83 6.77 -2.51 -22.41
N LYS A 84 5.68 -1.88 -22.84
CA LYS A 84 4.80 -2.37 -23.91
C LYS A 84 5.48 -2.35 -25.28
N SER A 85 6.18 -1.26 -25.61
CA SER A 85 6.82 -1.08 -26.92
C SER A 85 8.23 -1.67 -27.00
N GLY A 86 8.77 -2.22 -25.90
CA GLY A 86 10.16 -2.66 -25.83
C GLY A 86 11.18 -1.53 -25.92
N ARG A 87 10.78 -0.27 -25.65
CA ARG A 87 11.69 0.88 -25.64
C ARG A 87 12.50 0.88 -24.34
N SER A 88 13.71 1.42 -24.39
CA SER A 88 14.56 1.54 -23.21
C SER A 88 14.01 2.59 -22.24
N LEU A 89 14.11 2.27 -20.96
CA LEU A 89 13.86 3.20 -19.87
C LEU A 89 15.16 3.90 -19.46
N PRO A 90 15.09 5.13 -18.91
CA PRO A 90 16.25 5.77 -18.31
C PRO A 90 16.91 4.88 -17.27
N VAL A 91 18.23 4.95 -17.18
CA VAL A 91 18.98 4.23 -16.15
C VAL A 91 18.57 4.74 -14.78
N GLY A 92 18.17 3.82 -13.89
CA GLY A 92 17.64 4.21 -12.58
C GLY A 92 16.19 4.71 -12.64
N ALA A 93 15.39 4.25 -13.60
CA ALA A 93 13.98 4.58 -13.68
C ALA A 93 13.21 4.10 -12.44
N VAL A 94 12.49 5.02 -11.80
CA VAL A 94 11.65 4.78 -10.63
C VAL A 94 10.26 5.37 -10.87
N VAL A 95 9.22 4.67 -10.46
CA VAL A 95 7.84 5.17 -10.42
C VAL A 95 7.40 5.24 -8.95
N ILE A 96 6.74 6.31 -8.57
CA ILE A 96 6.17 6.49 -7.23
C ILE A 96 4.67 6.23 -7.31
N THR A 97 4.16 5.34 -6.46
CA THR A 97 2.73 5.04 -6.37
C THR A 97 2.23 5.11 -4.93
N PHE A 98 0.99 5.53 -4.77
CA PHE A 98 0.26 5.53 -3.51
C PHE A 98 -1.00 4.68 -3.66
N ASP A 99 -1.30 3.86 -2.66
CA ASP A 99 -2.55 3.10 -2.62
C ASP A 99 -3.56 3.78 -1.66
N ASP A 100 -4.82 3.36 -1.79
CA ASP A 100 -5.98 3.74 -0.98
C ASP A 100 -6.55 5.16 -1.17
N GLY A 101 -5.71 6.19 -1.22
CA GLY A 101 -6.12 7.59 -1.42
C GLY A 101 -6.45 8.35 -0.12
N TYR A 102 -5.69 8.09 0.94
CA TYR A 102 -5.85 8.73 2.24
C TYR A 102 -5.65 10.25 2.20
N MET A 103 -6.37 10.97 3.06
CA MET A 103 -6.26 12.43 3.22
C MET A 103 -4.82 12.90 3.46
N ASP A 104 -4.02 12.14 4.20
CA ASP A 104 -2.64 12.46 4.47
C ASP A 104 -1.71 12.42 3.24
N ASN A 105 -2.13 11.76 2.16
CA ASN A 105 -1.45 11.86 0.86
C ASN A 105 -1.49 13.29 0.33
N TYR A 106 -2.63 13.97 0.45
CA TYR A 106 -2.75 15.38 0.07
C TYR A 106 -2.04 16.29 1.08
N LEU A 107 -2.22 16.06 2.38
CA LEU A 107 -1.69 16.98 3.41
C LEU A 107 -0.15 16.95 3.53
N TYR A 108 0.48 15.79 3.33
CA TYR A 108 1.90 15.62 3.64
C TYR A 108 2.73 15.05 2.49
N ALA A 109 2.18 14.15 1.66
CA ALA A 109 2.94 13.60 0.53
C ALA A 109 2.98 14.56 -0.66
N TYR A 110 1.83 15.11 -1.04
CA TYR A 110 1.68 15.97 -2.22
C TYR A 110 2.58 17.23 -2.20
N PRO A 111 2.68 18.00 -1.09
CA PRO A 111 3.60 19.15 -1.03
C PRO A 111 5.07 18.75 -1.18
N VAL A 112 5.46 17.57 -0.70
CA VAL A 112 6.82 17.05 -0.85
C VAL A 112 7.09 16.64 -2.30
N LEU A 113 6.13 15.99 -2.96
CA LEU A 113 6.25 15.67 -4.39
C LEU A 113 6.38 16.94 -5.24
N GLN A 114 5.59 17.98 -4.94
CA GLN A 114 5.69 19.29 -5.62
C GLN A 114 7.05 19.95 -5.39
N LYS A 115 7.56 19.93 -4.14
CA LYS A 115 8.88 20.49 -3.79
C LYS A 115 10.02 19.93 -4.65
N TYR A 116 9.92 18.67 -5.08
CA TYR A 116 10.93 17.99 -5.88
C TYR A 116 10.52 17.76 -7.34
N GLU A 117 9.38 18.31 -7.77
CA GLU A 117 8.81 18.14 -9.13
C GLU A 117 8.68 16.66 -9.56
N LEU A 118 8.33 15.78 -8.61
CA LEU A 118 8.28 14.34 -8.84
C LEU A 118 6.86 13.90 -9.23
N PRO A 119 6.68 13.18 -10.36
CA PRO A 119 5.40 12.61 -10.71
C PRO A 119 5.08 11.41 -9.81
N ALA A 120 3.80 11.21 -9.50
CA ALA A 120 3.30 10.05 -8.79
C ALA A 120 1.92 9.63 -9.29
N THR A 121 1.57 8.35 -9.09
CA THR A 121 0.24 7.80 -9.37
C THR A 121 -0.46 7.41 -8.07
N PHE A 122 -1.70 7.86 -7.87
CA PHE A 122 -2.54 7.53 -6.72
C PHE A 122 -3.62 6.53 -7.13
N PHE A 123 -3.60 5.33 -6.58
CA PHE A 123 -4.64 4.30 -6.77
C PHE A 123 -5.74 4.50 -5.72
N LEU A 124 -6.94 4.83 -6.19
CA LEU A 124 -8.02 5.34 -5.34
C LEU A 124 -9.10 4.29 -5.14
N VAL A 125 -9.50 4.09 -3.89
CA VAL A 125 -10.72 3.35 -3.53
C VAL A 125 -11.89 4.31 -3.68
N SER A 126 -12.72 4.14 -4.71
CA SER A 126 -13.62 5.22 -5.16
C SER A 126 -14.67 5.62 -4.11
N GLU A 127 -15.19 4.67 -3.33
CA GLU A 127 -16.19 4.93 -2.28
C GLU A 127 -15.58 5.53 -1.00
N PHE A 128 -14.27 5.40 -0.82
CA PHE A 128 -13.54 6.00 0.30
C PHE A 128 -13.27 7.49 0.07
N MET A 129 -13.28 7.93 -1.19
CA MET A 129 -13.05 9.33 -1.54
C MET A 129 -14.20 10.21 -1.06
N GLY A 130 -13.91 11.49 -0.79
CA GLY A 130 -14.86 12.45 -0.24
C GLY A 130 -14.80 12.58 1.28
N GLY A 131 -13.95 11.81 1.97
CA GLY A 131 -13.55 12.04 3.36
C GLY A 131 -14.62 11.72 4.43
N LYS A 132 -15.69 11.02 4.06
CA LYS A 132 -16.82 10.74 4.97
C LYS A 132 -16.70 9.40 5.70
N SER A 133 -15.96 8.45 5.15
CA SER A 133 -15.91 7.06 5.59
C SER A 133 -14.47 6.64 5.91
N LEU A 134 -14.36 5.53 6.64
CA LEU A 134 -13.11 4.79 6.81
C LEU A 134 -13.15 3.55 5.92
N LEU A 135 -11.98 3.11 5.46
CA LEU A 135 -11.85 1.77 4.89
C LEU A 135 -12.21 0.72 5.94
N TRP A 136 -12.77 -0.41 5.51
CA TRP A 136 -13.31 -1.42 6.43
C TRP A 136 -12.27 -1.90 7.45
N PHE A 137 -11.00 -2.01 7.02
CA PHE A 137 -9.90 -2.49 7.85
C PHE A 137 -9.45 -1.44 8.88
N ASP A 138 -9.54 -0.15 8.57
CA ASP A 138 -9.33 0.93 9.53
C ASP A 138 -10.50 1.05 10.50
N ARG A 139 -11.73 0.92 9.98
CA ARG A 139 -12.96 0.95 10.78
C ARG A 139 -12.95 -0.15 11.83
N ILE A 140 -12.66 -1.40 11.44
CA ILE A 140 -12.57 -2.50 12.40
C ILE A 140 -11.38 -2.34 13.34
N ALA A 141 -10.22 -1.85 12.88
CA ALA A 141 -9.08 -1.63 13.74
C ALA A 141 -9.39 -0.60 14.84
N ARG A 142 -10.06 0.50 14.48
CA ARG A 142 -10.53 1.52 15.42
C ARG A 142 -11.57 0.97 16.40
N LEU A 143 -12.55 0.22 15.89
CA LEU A 143 -13.57 -0.41 16.75
C LEU A 143 -12.96 -1.40 17.74
N LEU A 144 -11.99 -2.22 17.29
CA LEU A 144 -11.26 -3.14 18.15
C LEU A 144 -10.38 -2.41 19.16
N ASP A 145 -9.85 -1.23 18.81
CA ASP A 145 -9.06 -0.41 19.72
C ASP A 145 -9.91 0.25 20.81
N CYS A 146 -11.15 0.60 20.51
CA CYS A 146 -12.11 1.10 21.51
C CYS A 146 -12.81 -0.01 22.30
N ALA A 147 -12.85 -1.24 21.78
CA ALA A 147 -13.48 -2.36 22.47
C ALA A 147 -12.68 -2.77 23.71
N GLU A 148 -13.17 -2.47 24.91
CA GLU A 148 -12.58 -3.01 26.14
C GLU A 148 -12.49 -4.55 26.04
N ALA A 149 -11.41 -5.13 26.58
CA ALA A 149 -11.18 -6.58 26.55
C ALA A 149 -12.14 -7.29 27.51
N GLY A 150 -13.43 -7.34 27.15
CA GLY A 150 -14.50 -8.00 27.88
C GLY A 150 -15.04 -9.23 27.15
N PRO A 151 -15.94 -10.01 27.79
CA PRO A 151 -16.52 -11.23 27.22
C PRO A 151 -17.37 -10.99 25.96
N ALA A 152 -17.72 -9.72 25.67
CA ALA A 152 -18.49 -9.34 24.50
C ALA A 152 -17.75 -9.57 23.17
N LEU A 153 -16.43 -9.37 23.13
CA LEU A 153 -15.68 -9.43 21.87
C LEU A 153 -15.57 -10.88 21.31
N PRO A 154 -15.22 -11.90 22.11
CA PRO A 154 -15.26 -13.29 21.66
C PRO A 154 -16.66 -13.75 21.23
N ALA A 155 -17.72 -13.23 21.86
CA ALA A 155 -19.09 -13.54 21.45
C ALA A 155 -19.41 -12.98 20.05
N LEU A 156 -19.05 -11.74 19.78
CA LEU A 156 -19.20 -11.12 18.45
C LEU A 156 -18.43 -11.88 17.36
N PHE A 157 -17.20 -12.33 17.66
CA PHE A 157 -16.45 -13.17 16.73
C PHE A 157 -17.16 -14.49 16.43
N ARG A 158 -17.71 -15.19 17.43
CA ARG A 158 -18.45 -16.45 17.22
C ARG A 158 -19.71 -16.27 16.39
N THR A 159 -20.40 -15.15 16.53
CA THR A 159 -21.64 -14.87 15.81
C THR A 159 -21.39 -14.57 14.33
N HIS A 160 -20.33 -13.82 14.02
CA HIS A 160 -20.13 -13.27 12.68
C HIS A 160 -19.05 -13.96 11.85
N LEU A 161 -18.10 -14.67 12.48
CA LEU A 161 -17.00 -15.33 11.78
C LEU A 161 -17.18 -16.86 11.75
N PRO A 162 -16.67 -17.54 10.71
CA PRO A 162 -16.51 -18.99 10.74
C PRO A 162 -15.76 -19.46 12.00
N ALA A 163 -16.14 -20.61 12.57
CA ALA A 163 -15.62 -21.12 13.84
C ALA A 163 -14.08 -21.05 13.96
N ALA A 164 -13.36 -21.56 12.94
CA ALA A 164 -11.90 -21.55 12.93
C ALA A 164 -11.29 -20.13 12.94
N LEU A 165 -11.95 -19.16 12.28
CA LEU A 165 -11.50 -17.77 12.28
C LEU A 165 -11.86 -17.08 13.61
N SER A 166 -13.03 -17.37 14.16
CA SER A 166 -13.47 -16.85 15.47
C SER A 166 -12.52 -17.27 16.61
N GLU A 167 -12.14 -18.55 16.67
CA GLU A 167 -11.22 -19.07 17.68
C GLU A 167 -9.85 -18.40 17.58
N ARG A 168 -9.30 -18.29 16.36
CA ARG A 168 -8.01 -17.62 16.12
C ARG A 168 -8.06 -16.14 16.46
N ALA A 169 -9.11 -15.41 16.07
CA ALA A 169 -9.28 -13.99 16.38
C ALA A 169 -9.35 -13.77 17.90
N SER A 170 -10.10 -14.61 18.61
CA SER A 170 -10.21 -14.56 20.08
C SER A 170 -8.86 -14.81 20.75
N ALA A 171 -8.11 -15.83 20.30
CA ALA A 171 -6.79 -16.15 20.83
C ALA A 171 -5.78 -15.00 20.61
N LEU A 172 -5.80 -14.36 19.44
CA LEU A 172 -4.94 -13.20 19.15
C LEU A 172 -5.24 -12.02 20.08
N MET A 173 -6.51 -11.72 20.36
CA MET A 173 -6.89 -10.65 21.28
C MET A 173 -6.51 -10.97 22.74
N ALA A 174 -6.55 -12.23 23.15
CA ALA A 174 -6.17 -12.67 24.49
C ALA A 174 -4.65 -12.75 24.72
N ALA A 175 -3.82 -12.76 23.67
CA ALA A 175 -2.37 -13.00 23.79
C ALA A 175 -1.66 -11.95 24.67
N HIS A 176 -1.09 -12.34 25.82
CA HIS A 176 -0.42 -11.40 26.73
C HIS A 176 0.91 -10.84 26.19
N ALA A 177 1.62 -11.61 25.35
CA ALA A 177 2.94 -11.25 24.85
C ALA A 177 2.95 -10.14 23.77
N ALA A 178 1.78 -9.73 23.28
CA ALA A 178 1.65 -8.73 22.22
C ALA A 178 1.02 -7.44 22.75
N SER A 179 1.50 -6.29 22.27
CA SER A 179 0.84 -5.01 22.53
C SER A 179 -0.54 -4.99 21.85
N ARG A 180 -1.49 -4.22 22.38
CA ARG A 180 -2.84 -4.09 21.80
C ARG A 180 -2.81 -3.77 20.29
N PRO A 181 -1.97 -2.85 19.80
CA PRO A 181 -1.80 -2.59 18.36
C PRO A 181 -1.38 -3.81 17.54
N GLN A 182 -0.44 -4.61 18.06
CA GLN A 182 0.01 -5.84 17.40
C GLN A 182 -1.12 -6.88 17.31
N LYS A 183 -1.96 -6.98 18.35
CA LYS A 183 -3.12 -7.87 18.36
C LYS A 183 -4.14 -7.43 17.30
N ILE A 184 -4.47 -6.15 17.27
CA ILE A 184 -5.41 -5.58 16.29
C ILE A 184 -4.89 -5.83 14.87
N SER A 185 -3.63 -5.48 14.59
CA SER A 185 -3.01 -5.73 13.28
C SER A 185 -3.06 -7.22 12.89
N ALA A 186 -2.85 -8.14 13.84
CA ALA A 186 -2.93 -9.58 13.57
C ALA A 186 -4.36 -10.03 13.29
N VAL A 187 -5.35 -9.54 14.04
CA VAL A 187 -6.77 -9.85 13.82
C VAL A 187 -7.23 -9.31 12.47
N VAL A 188 -6.93 -8.06 12.12
CA VAL A 188 -7.35 -7.54 10.82
C VAL A 188 -6.62 -8.26 9.68
N GLY A 189 -5.35 -8.63 9.87
CA GLY A 189 -4.63 -9.49 8.94
C GLY A 189 -5.32 -10.84 8.71
N LEU A 190 -5.86 -11.45 9.76
CA LEU A 190 -6.68 -12.67 9.66
C LEU A 190 -7.99 -12.41 8.90
N LEU A 191 -8.65 -11.28 9.17
CA LEU A 191 -9.94 -10.94 8.55
C LEU A 191 -9.83 -10.59 7.06
N LYS A 192 -8.66 -10.20 6.56
CA LYS A 192 -8.41 -10.07 5.11
C LYS A 192 -8.64 -11.40 4.36
N GLY A 193 -8.48 -12.55 5.02
CA GLY A 193 -8.78 -13.86 4.44
C GLY A 193 -10.22 -14.34 4.66
N ALA A 194 -11.05 -13.58 5.37
CA ALA A 194 -12.41 -13.97 5.72
C ALA A 194 -13.42 -13.59 4.60
N PRO A 195 -14.59 -14.25 4.53
CA PRO A 195 -15.65 -13.85 3.62
C PRO A 195 -16.07 -12.39 3.85
N ALA A 196 -16.13 -11.58 2.79
CA ALA A 196 -16.41 -10.14 2.90
C ALA A 196 -17.73 -9.84 3.66
N ALA A 197 -18.78 -10.65 3.44
CA ALA A 197 -20.05 -10.52 4.15
C ALA A 197 -19.94 -10.74 5.67
N ALA A 198 -19.08 -11.68 6.09
CA ALA A 198 -18.82 -11.95 7.50
C ALA A 198 -18.09 -10.77 8.17
N VAL A 199 -17.08 -10.21 7.49
CA VAL A 199 -16.36 -9.02 7.96
C VAL A 199 -17.29 -7.82 8.06
N ALA A 200 -18.11 -7.56 7.04
CA ALA A 200 -19.09 -6.47 7.06
C ALA A 200 -20.08 -6.62 8.23
N GLY A 201 -20.61 -7.83 8.45
CA GLY A 201 -21.50 -8.11 9.57
C GLY A 201 -20.83 -7.85 10.94
N LEU A 202 -19.57 -8.27 11.10
CA LEU A 202 -18.80 -8.01 12.32
C LEU A 202 -18.55 -6.52 12.54
N VAL A 203 -18.17 -5.78 11.49
CA VAL A 203 -17.95 -4.32 11.56
C VAL A 203 -19.21 -3.60 12.03
N GLU A 204 -20.38 -3.93 11.46
CA GLU A 204 -21.65 -3.33 11.85
C GLU A 204 -22.06 -3.70 13.29
N ALA A 205 -21.82 -4.94 13.71
CA ALA A 205 -22.11 -5.37 15.08
C ALA A 205 -21.21 -4.65 16.10
N LEU A 206 -19.91 -4.53 15.81
CA LEU A 206 -18.97 -3.76 16.63
C LEU A 206 -19.35 -2.27 16.66
N ALA A 207 -19.75 -1.68 15.53
CA ALA A 207 -20.16 -0.28 15.48
C ALA A 207 -21.41 -0.01 16.33
N LYS A 208 -22.38 -0.93 16.36
CA LYS A 208 -23.56 -0.85 17.24
C LYS A 208 -23.18 -0.96 18.72
N GLN A 209 -22.22 -1.82 19.04
CA GLN A 209 -21.73 -2.02 20.41
C GLN A 209 -20.90 -0.82 20.90
N PHE A 210 -20.14 -0.17 20.01
CA PHE A 210 -19.20 0.90 20.30
C PHE A 210 -19.45 2.15 19.43
N PRO A 211 -20.60 2.84 19.60
CA PRO A 211 -21.03 3.93 18.71
C PRO A 211 -20.10 5.15 18.72
N ALA A 212 -19.49 5.47 19.87
CA ALA A 212 -18.50 6.56 19.97
C ALA A 212 -17.26 6.33 19.09
N ALA A 213 -16.94 5.06 18.80
CA ALA A 213 -15.85 4.66 17.91
C ALA A 213 -16.28 4.56 16.44
N ALA A 214 -17.55 4.82 16.11
CA ALA A 214 -18.09 4.79 14.76
C ALA A 214 -18.10 6.18 14.07
N GLU A 215 -17.87 7.27 14.81
CA GLU A 215 -17.95 8.66 14.30
C GLU A 215 -16.75 9.08 13.41
N SER A 216 -16.81 10.29 12.83
CA SER A 216 -16.15 10.72 11.59
C SER A 216 -14.71 10.22 11.33
N ALA A 217 -14.39 10.00 10.05
CA ALA A 217 -13.08 9.56 9.60
C ALA A 217 -11.97 10.59 9.90
N GLY A 218 -12.29 11.88 9.93
CA GLY A 218 -11.33 12.96 10.18
C GLY A 218 -10.10 12.83 9.26
N ALA A 219 -8.91 12.90 9.85
CA ALA A 219 -7.64 12.76 9.13
C ALA A 219 -7.35 11.33 8.60
N ASP A 220 -8.13 10.32 8.99
CA ASP A 220 -8.04 8.95 8.44
C ASP A 220 -9.00 8.71 7.27
N GLY A 221 -9.79 9.71 6.87
CA GLY A 221 -10.66 9.62 5.71
C GLY A 221 -9.89 9.67 4.40
N GLY A 222 -10.59 9.41 3.29
CA GLY A 222 -10.05 9.60 1.95
C GLY A 222 -10.00 11.06 1.56
N MET A 223 -9.13 11.41 0.60
CA MET A 223 -9.07 12.76 0.03
C MET A 223 -10.43 13.21 -0.49
N SER A 224 -10.69 14.52 -0.44
CA SER A 224 -11.87 15.09 -1.10
C SER A 224 -11.72 15.07 -2.63
N TRP A 225 -12.83 15.08 -3.35
CA TRP A 225 -12.80 15.20 -4.81
C TRP A 225 -12.17 16.51 -5.30
N GLU A 226 -12.26 17.58 -4.51
CA GLU A 226 -11.61 18.85 -4.82
C GLU A 226 -10.09 18.75 -4.74
N MET A 227 -9.56 18.15 -3.68
CA MET A 227 -8.14 17.85 -3.51
C MET A 227 -7.60 16.99 -4.66
N LEU A 228 -8.32 15.94 -5.06
CA LEU A 228 -7.93 15.09 -6.18
C LEU A 228 -7.92 15.84 -7.51
N ARG A 229 -8.91 16.71 -7.75
CA ARG A 229 -8.94 17.57 -8.95
C ARG A 229 -7.77 18.56 -8.97
N GLU A 230 -7.39 19.10 -7.82
CA GLU A 230 -6.20 19.93 -7.72
C GLU A 230 -4.92 19.15 -8.04
N MET A 231 -4.73 17.99 -7.41
CA MET A 231 -3.54 17.15 -7.62
C MET A 231 -3.41 16.74 -9.09
N THR A 232 -4.51 16.33 -9.73
CA THR A 232 -4.51 15.92 -11.14
C THR A 232 -4.22 17.07 -12.11
N ARG A 233 -4.77 18.27 -11.86
CA ARG A 233 -4.41 19.47 -12.63
C ARG A 233 -2.93 19.84 -12.52
N ASN A 234 -2.29 19.46 -11.42
CA ASN A 234 -0.88 19.70 -11.13
C ASN A 234 0.01 18.48 -11.42
N GLY A 235 -0.41 17.59 -12.33
CA GLY A 235 0.44 16.55 -12.90
C GLY A 235 0.50 15.24 -12.13
N MET A 236 -0.26 15.08 -11.04
CA MET A 236 -0.42 13.77 -10.40
C MET A 236 -1.37 12.88 -11.21
N ASP A 237 -1.03 11.61 -11.35
CA ASP A 237 -1.83 10.64 -12.10
C ASP A 237 -2.71 9.82 -11.14
N VAL A 238 -3.78 9.22 -11.65
CA VAL A 238 -4.74 8.45 -10.85
C VAL A 238 -5.05 7.08 -11.46
N GLY A 239 -5.18 6.09 -10.60
CA GLY A 239 -5.60 4.73 -10.93
C GLY A 239 -6.76 4.27 -10.06
N SER A 240 -7.37 3.13 -10.41
CA SER A 240 -8.43 2.50 -9.61
C SER A 240 -7.84 1.48 -8.62
N HIS A 241 -8.40 1.45 -7.41
CA HIS A 241 -8.10 0.46 -6.38
C HIS A 241 -9.37 -0.26 -5.89
N THR A 242 -10.25 -0.63 -6.82
CA THR A 242 -11.64 -1.11 -6.58
C THR A 242 -12.57 -0.03 -6.02
N GLN A 243 -13.85 -0.39 -5.83
CA GLN A 243 -14.83 0.53 -5.26
C GLN A 243 -14.70 0.55 -3.74
N THR A 244 -14.59 -0.62 -3.11
CA THR A 244 -14.70 -0.78 -1.64
C THR A 244 -13.45 -1.33 -0.96
N HIS A 245 -12.35 -1.53 -1.71
CA HIS A 245 -11.14 -2.21 -1.24
C HIS A 245 -11.40 -3.69 -0.84
N THR A 246 -12.23 -4.38 -1.63
CA THR A 246 -12.50 -5.81 -1.41
C THR A 246 -11.50 -6.69 -2.16
N ILE A 247 -11.07 -7.80 -1.53
CA ILE A 247 -10.17 -8.77 -2.17
C ILE A 247 -10.93 -9.57 -3.23
N LEU A 248 -10.64 -9.25 -4.49
CA LEU A 248 -11.41 -9.71 -5.66
C LEU A 248 -11.35 -11.23 -5.88
N THR A 249 -10.26 -11.90 -5.49
CA THR A 249 -10.10 -13.35 -5.67
C THR A 249 -11.12 -14.17 -4.88
N GLY A 250 -11.69 -13.61 -3.81
CA GLY A 250 -12.73 -14.24 -3.00
C GLY A 250 -14.16 -13.93 -3.44
N LEU A 251 -14.36 -13.12 -4.49
CA LEU A 251 -15.67 -12.67 -4.93
C LEU A 251 -16.20 -13.45 -6.14
N PRO A 252 -17.53 -13.61 -6.28
CA PRO A 252 -18.15 -14.10 -7.52
C PRO A 252 -17.96 -13.11 -8.67
N ALA A 253 -18.14 -13.58 -9.92
CA ALA A 253 -17.77 -12.82 -11.12
C ALA A 253 -18.55 -11.51 -11.32
N ASP A 254 -19.84 -11.51 -11.01
CA ASP A 254 -20.71 -10.33 -11.03
C ASP A 254 -20.25 -9.25 -10.05
N ARG A 255 -19.79 -9.66 -8.85
CA ARG A 255 -19.25 -8.74 -7.85
C ARG A 255 -17.88 -8.19 -8.24
N VAL A 256 -17.04 -8.98 -8.91
CA VAL A 256 -15.76 -8.50 -9.46
C VAL A 256 -16.00 -7.46 -10.55
N GLU A 257 -16.93 -7.72 -11.47
CA GLU A 257 -17.33 -6.76 -12.52
C GLU A 257 -17.83 -5.46 -11.90
N HIS A 258 -18.67 -5.55 -10.88
CA HIS A 258 -19.19 -4.37 -10.17
C HIS A 258 -18.06 -3.55 -9.52
N GLU A 259 -17.20 -4.17 -8.72
CA GLU A 259 -16.10 -3.49 -8.01
C GLU A 259 -15.13 -2.77 -8.96
N ILE A 260 -14.86 -3.37 -10.14
CA ILE A 260 -13.95 -2.79 -11.14
C ILE A 260 -14.66 -1.70 -11.95
N GLY A 261 -15.83 -2.01 -12.50
CA GLY A 261 -16.58 -1.12 -13.38
C GLY A 261 -17.07 0.13 -12.66
N GLU A 262 -17.59 -0.03 -11.45
CA GLU A 262 -18.10 1.08 -10.64
C GLU A 262 -16.99 2.03 -10.22
N SER A 263 -15.86 1.48 -9.76
CA SER A 263 -14.68 2.28 -9.39
C SER A 263 -14.19 3.13 -10.55
N LYS A 264 -14.04 2.53 -11.73
CA LYS A 264 -13.65 3.26 -12.94
C LYS A 264 -14.66 4.36 -13.26
N ARG A 265 -15.95 4.03 -13.32
CA ARG A 265 -17.02 4.99 -13.65
C ARG A 265 -17.02 6.19 -12.71
N GLN A 266 -16.97 5.96 -11.40
CA GLN A 266 -16.97 7.03 -10.41
C GLN A 266 -15.75 7.95 -10.55
N LEU A 267 -14.56 7.36 -10.73
CA LEU A 267 -13.33 8.13 -10.86
C LEU A 267 -13.30 8.97 -12.14
N GLU A 268 -13.67 8.38 -13.29
CA GLU A 268 -13.73 9.09 -14.56
C GLU A 268 -14.78 10.20 -14.54
N GLN A 269 -15.93 9.98 -13.90
CA GLN A 269 -16.97 10.98 -13.73
C GLN A 269 -16.51 12.17 -12.86
N GLN A 270 -15.85 11.90 -11.74
CA GLN A 270 -15.48 12.94 -10.77
C GLN A 270 -14.24 13.75 -11.16
N LEU A 271 -13.32 13.12 -11.90
CA LEU A 271 -12.02 13.69 -12.25
C LEU A 271 -11.90 14.07 -13.73
N SER A 272 -12.87 13.70 -14.56
CA SER A 272 -12.89 13.99 -16.00
C SER A 272 -11.60 13.53 -16.72
N THR A 273 -11.02 12.42 -16.25
CA THR A 273 -9.82 11.80 -16.82
C THR A 273 -10.10 10.33 -17.13
N THR A 274 -9.38 9.75 -18.09
CA THR A 274 -9.47 8.31 -18.37
C THR A 274 -8.60 7.53 -17.40
N VAL A 275 -9.21 6.63 -16.62
CA VAL A 275 -8.49 5.79 -15.67
C VAL A 275 -7.95 4.55 -16.38
N ARG A 276 -6.63 4.46 -16.56
CA ARG A 276 -5.96 3.40 -17.33
C ARG A 276 -5.26 2.35 -16.46
N TRP A 277 -5.04 2.66 -15.18
CA TRP A 277 -4.22 1.86 -14.28
C TRP A 277 -5.07 1.28 -13.16
N PHE A 278 -4.79 0.04 -12.81
CA PHE A 278 -5.42 -0.63 -11.68
C PHE A 278 -4.38 -1.02 -10.63
N CYS A 279 -4.78 -1.11 -9.37
CA CYS A 279 -3.99 -1.75 -8.33
C CYS A 279 -4.85 -2.82 -7.65
N TYR A 280 -4.34 -4.04 -7.53
CA TYR A 280 -5.05 -5.13 -6.87
C TYR A 280 -5.02 -4.94 -5.35
N PRO A 281 -6.18 -4.91 -4.65
CA PRO A 281 -6.20 -4.88 -3.19
C PRO A 281 -5.36 -6.02 -2.60
N ASN A 282 -4.46 -5.66 -1.68
CA ASN A 282 -3.50 -6.59 -1.05
C ASN A 282 -2.56 -7.33 -2.04
N GLY A 283 -2.54 -6.93 -3.32
CA GLY A 283 -1.78 -7.58 -4.38
C GLY A 283 -2.34 -8.93 -4.85
N ASN A 284 -3.59 -9.28 -4.49
CA ASN A 284 -4.24 -10.52 -4.87
C ASN A 284 -4.89 -10.42 -6.26
N PHE A 285 -4.49 -11.29 -7.20
CA PHE A 285 -5.00 -11.30 -8.56
C PHE A 285 -5.11 -12.73 -9.12
N ASP A 286 -5.92 -12.88 -10.16
CA ASP A 286 -6.06 -14.10 -10.96
C ASP A 286 -6.41 -13.71 -12.42
N ASP A 287 -6.39 -14.69 -13.34
CA ASP A 287 -6.66 -14.45 -14.77
C ASP A 287 -8.08 -13.95 -15.04
N ARG A 288 -9.05 -14.30 -14.19
CA ARG A 288 -10.45 -13.85 -14.32
C ARG A 288 -10.52 -12.36 -14.06
N ILE A 289 -9.85 -11.87 -13.02
CA ILE A 289 -9.79 -10.45 -12.68
C ILE A 289 -9.08 -9.68 -13.79
N TRP A 290 -7.94 -10.17 -14.31
CA TRP A 290 -7.28 -9.48 -15.43
C TRP A 290 -8.15 -9.41 -16.68
N LYS A 291 -8.85 -10.50 -17.05
CA LYS A 291 -9.79 -10.47 -18.18
C LYS A 291 -10.90 -9.44 -17.98
N ASN A 292 -11.37 -9.26 -16.75
CA ASN A 292 -12.34 -8.23 -16.41
C ASN A 292 -11.76 -6.82 -16.60
N LEU A 293 -10.58 -6.55 -16.03
CA LEU A 293 -9.85 -5.29 -16.19
C LEU A 293 -9.62 -4.94 -17.67
N ALA A 294 -9.19 -5.90 -18.48
CA ALA A 294 -8.99 -5.70 -19.91
C ALA A 294 -10.28 -5.30 -20.64
N ARG A 295 -11.44 -5.89 -20.30
CA ARG A 295 -12.75 -5.49 -20.86
C ARG A 295 -13.16 -4.07 -20.48
N HIS A 296 -12.78 -3.61 -19.27
CA HIS A 296 -12.97 -2.22 -18.84
C HIS A 296 -11.88 -1.26 -19.35
N GLY A 297 -10.99 -1.73 -20.24
CA GLY A 297 -10.00 -0.88 -20.90
C GLY A 297 -8.81 -0.47 -20.02
N PHE A 298 -8.53 -1.21 -18.93
CA PHE A 298 -7.29 -1.02 -18.18
C PHE A 298 -6.08 -1.53 -18.97
N TRP A 299 -4.98 -0.78 -18.92
CA TRP A 299 -3.77 -1.05 -19.70
C TRP A 299 -2.72 -1.82 -18.91
N ALA A 300 -2.67 -1.60 -17.59
CA ALA A 300 -1.76 -2.27 -16.69
C ALA A 300 -2.36 -2.33 -15.28
N ALA A 301 -1.90 -3.30 -14.50
CA ALA A 301 -2.30 -3.45 -13.11
C ALA A 301 -1.10 -3.71 -12.19
N CYS A 302 -1.11 -3.09 -11.02
CA CYS A 302 -0.10 -3.19 -9.99
C CYS A 302 -0.44 -4.28 -8.97
N ALA A 303 0.52 -5.13 -8.65
CA ALA A 303 0.47 -6.10 -7.56
C ALA A 303 1.48 -5.74 -6.47
N LEU A 304 1.45 -6.45 -5.34
CA LEU A 304 2.40 -6.28 -4.24
C LEU A 304 3.47 -7.39 -4.26
N ARG A 305 4.22 -7.45 -5.36
CA ARG A 305 5.30 -8.43 -5.55
C ARG A 305 6.63 -7.69 -5.64
N TYR A 306 7.59 -8.06 -4.80
CA TYR A 306 8.92 -7.46 -4.84
C TYR A 306 9.64 -7.80 -6.16
N GLY A 307 10.33 -6.81 -6.75
CA GLY A 307 11.16 -6.97 -7.94
C GLY A 307 11.04 -5.83 -8.95
N SER A 308 11.71 -5.98 -10.09
CA SER A 308 11.70 -5.03 -11.21
C SER A 308 10.73 -5.42 -12.32
N ASN A 309 10.31 -4.45 -13.13
CA ASN A 309 9.48 -4.66 -14.32
C ASN A 309 10.29 -4.41 -15.59
N LYS A 310 10.30 -5.36 -16.52
CA LYS A 310 11.27 -5.39 -17.64
C LYS A 310 10.61 -5.46 -19.01
N SER A 311 9.41 -6.00 -19.10
CA SER A 311 8.74 -6.18 -20.39
C SER A 311 7.22 -6.13 -20.28
N ALA A 312 6.55 -6.18 -21.44
CA ALA A 312 5.10 -6.24 -21.55
C ALA A 312 4.45 -7.38 -20.75
N ASN A 313 5.17 -8.49 -20.50
CA ASN A 313 4.66 -9.62 -19.71
C ASN A 313 4.37 -9.25 -18.25
N ASP A 314 4.95 -8.14 -17.77
CA ASP A 314 4.75 -7.68 -16.40
C ASP A 314 3.50 -6.80 -16.26
N LEU A 315 2.88 -6.34 -17.36
CA LEU A 315 1.80 -5.34 -17.33
C LEU A 315 0.53 -5.82 -16.61
N THR A 316 0.27 -7.13 -16.58
CA THR A 316 -0.91 -7.69 -15.91
C THR A 316 -0.78 -7.70 -14.39
N ALA A 317 0.45 -7.64 -13.86
CA ALA A 317 0.77 -7.69 -12.44
C ALA A 317 2.15 -7.09 -12.17
N LEU A 318 2.25 -5.76 -12.34
CA LEU A 318 3.48 -5.01 -12.12
C LEU A 318 3.98 -5.20 -10.69
N ARG A 319 5.26 -5.49 -10.57
CA ARG A 319 5.99 -5.66 -9.31
C ARG A 319 6.23 -4.31 -8.65
N ARG A 320 6.09 -4.26 -7.33
CA ARG A 320 6.26 -3.07 -6.51
C ARG A 320 7.00 -3.39 -5.21
N ILE A 321 7.75 -2.40 -4.74
CA ILE A 321 8.41 -2.45 -3.44
C ILE A 321 7.53 -1.68 -2.44
N ASN A 322 7.04 -2.37 -1.42
CA ASN A 322 6.26 -1.74 -0.36
C ASN A 322 7.17 -0.95 0.58
N ILE A 323 6.89 0.35 0.75
CA ILE A 323 7.70 1.26 1.55
C ILE A 323 7.02 1.56 2.89
N ASN A 324 7.81 1.57 3.95
CA ASN A 324 7.41 1.97 5.30
C ASN A 324 8.58 2.68 6.00
N GLU A 325 8.35 3.19 7.21
CA GLU A 325 9.36 3.91 8.01
C GLU A 325 10.68 3.13 8.14
N ALA A 326 10.61 1.82 8.39
CA ALA A 326 11.79 0.98 8.62
C ALA A 326 12.57 0.63 7.34
N PHE A 327 12.00 0.88 6.15
CA PHE A 327 12.59 0.49 4.87
C PHE A 327 13.95 1.13 4.63
N SER A 328 14.09 2.41 4.96
CA SER A 328 15.30 3.20 4.76
C SER A 328 15.96 3.67 6.06
N ALA A 329 15.57 3.09 7.19
CA ALA A 329 16.06 3.52 8.50
C ALA A 329 17.51 3.05 8.78
N ASP A 330 18.28 3.90 9.45
CA ASP A 330 19.59 3.57 10.00
C ASP A 330 19.49 2.88 11.37
N LEU A 331 20.59 2.83 12.12
CA LEU A 331 20.64 2.20 13.44
C LEU A 331 19.83 2.96 14.52
N PHE A 332 19.52 4.22 14.27
CA PHE A 332 18.86 5.14 15.20
C PHE A 332 17.42 5.45 14.77
N GLY A 333 16.98 4.94 13.61
CA GLY A 333 15.65 5.18 13.07
C GLY A 333 15.57 6.39 12.13
N ASP A 334 16.71 7.02 11.82
CA ASP A 334 16.79 8.13 10.88
C ASP A 334 17.00 7.66 9.45
N PHE A 335 16.77 8.54 8.47
CA PHE A 335 16.95 8.21 7.06
C PHE A 335 18.40 7.87 6.73
N SER A 336 18.61 6.70 6.11
CA SER A 336 19.88 6.29 5.53
C SER A 336 19.81 6.25 4.00
N GLU A 337 20.47 7.22 3.36
CA GLU A 337 20.67 7.25 1.90
C GLU A 337 21.26 5.92 1.39
N ASN A 338 22.21 5.33 2.14
CA ASN A 338 22.88 4.09 1.76
C ASN A 338 21.94 2.89 1.78
N VAL A 339 21.18 2.73 2.87
CA VAL A 339 20.23 1.61 2.99
C VAL A 339 19.18 1.75 1.90
N PHE A 340 18.61 2.96 1.72
CA PHE A 340 17.61 3.20 0.70
C PHE A 340 18.11 2.85 -0.71
N MET A 341 19.27 3.36 -1.11
CA MET A 341 19.85 3.04 -2.42
C MET A 341 20.17 1.55 -2.59
N ALA A 342 20.60 0.87 -1.53
CA ALA A 342 20.91 -0.55 -1.58
C ALA A 342 19.64 -1.42 -1.70
N GLU A 343 18.54 -1.02 -1.04
CA GLU A 343 17.22 -1.65 -1.22
C GLU A 343 16.72 -1.45 -2.65
N LEU A 344 16.79 -0.23 -3.20
CA LEU A 344 16.36 0.05 -4.57
C LEU A 344 17.20 -0.69 -5.62
N ALA A 345 18.46 -0.95 -5.32
CA ALA A 345 19.35 -1.77 -6.14
C ALA A 345 19.18 -3.28 -5.89
N GLY A 346 18.25 -3.70 -5.01
CA GLY A 346 18.01 -5.08 -4.56
C GLY A 346 19.26 -5.81 -4.06
N LEU A 347 20.23 -5.07 -3.51
CA LEU A 347 21.47 -5.66 -2.98
C LEU A 347 21.22 -6.45 -1.69
N PHE A 348 20.07 -6.23 -1.04
CA PHE A 348 19.64 -7.01 0.11
C PHE A 348 18.77 -8.22 -0.26
N ASP A 349 18.47 -8.43 -1.54
CA ASP A 349 17.57 -9.52 -1.96
C ASP A 349 18.12 -10.87 -1.52
N TRP A 350 19.43 -11.10 -1.58
CA TRP A 350 20.02 -12.37 -1.10
C TRP A 350 19.95 -12.55 0.42
N VAL A 351 20.01 -11.44 1.18
CA VAL A 351 19.85 -11.43 2.64
C VAL A 351 18.37 -11.68 3.00
N LEU A 352 17.43 -11.14 2.22
CA LEU A 352 16.00 -11.31 2.37
C LEU A 352 15.51 -12.69 1.87
N LEU A 353 16.11 -13.25 0.81
CA LEU A 353 15.75 -14.55 0.24
C LEU A 353 15.98 -15.72 1.22
N ARG A 354 16.91 -15.60 2.17
CA ARG A 354 17.03 -16.56 3.29
C ARG A 354 15.85 -16.50 4.27
N ARG A 355 15.16 -15.37 4.34
CA ARG A 355 13.93 -15.16 5.14
C ARG A 355 12.68 -15.57 4.36
N PHE A 356 12.63 -15.32 3.05
CA PHE A 356 11.53 -15.79 2.19
C PHE A 356 11.53 -17.32 1.98
N ARG A 357 12.71 -17.98 2.01
CA ARG A 357 12.81 -19.46 2.05
C ARG A 357 12.48 -20.06 3.43
N ARG A 358 12.44 -19.27 4.50
CA ARG A 358 11.99 -19.66 5.84
C ARG A 358 10.76 -18.85 6.22
N GLY A 359 9.65 -19.11 5.54
CA GLY A 359 8.34 -18.57 5.89
C GLY A 359 8.30 -17.05 5.85
N SER A 360 7.97 -16.50 4.69
CA SER A 360 7.13 -15.29 4.74
C SER A 360 5.95 -15.60 5.64
N PRO A 361 5.43 -14.65 6.43
CA PRO A 361 4.01 -14.67 6.71
C PRO A 361 3.36 -14.44 5.34
N SER A 362 3.19 -15.53 4.60
CA SER A 362 2.12 -15.63 3.65
C SER A 362 0.89 -15.27 4.46
N TYR A 363 0.22 -14.19 4.09
CA TYR A 363 -1.21 -14.13 4.27
C TYR A 363 -1.78 -15.31 3.46
N LYS A 364 -1.81 -16.47 4.12
CA LYS A 364 -2.50 -17.70 3.75
C LYS A 364 -3.57 -17.90 4.79
#